data_AF-A0A7V5F0Y6-F1
#
_entry.id   AF-A0A7V5F0Y6-F1
#
_cell.length_a   1.000
_cell.length_b   1.000
_cell.length_c   1.000
_cell.angle_alpha   90.00
_cell.angle_beta   90.00
_cell.angle_gamma   90.00
#
_symmetry.space_group_name_H-M   'P 1'
#
loop_
_entity.id
_entity.type
_entity.pdbx_description
1 polymer ?
#
loop_
_entity_poly.entity_id
_entity_poly.type
_entity_poly.pdbx_seq_one_letter_code
_entity_poly.pdbx_strand_id
1 'polypeptide(L)'
;MRFSVRGTVRSAIDALDYAISDMALVPSGGGFTVLASSGPNGGLASYALNATGAATLIDTAMFNPNWALGISVDLAVIDDGWGGVNAVFGMTGATQLGAYSVGADGAIGSVVHLTGLPSSIGHCNTLAETADNDL
;
A
#
# COMPACT_ATOMS: atom_id res chain seq x y z
N MET A 1 -28.28 15.99 5.20
CA MET A 1 -27.19 16.81 5.79
C MET A 1 -25.89 16.06 5.59
N ARG A 2 -24.84 16.71 5.07
CA ARG A 2 -23.51 16.11 4.90
C ARG A 2 -22.54 16.87 5.79
N PHE A 3 -22.00 16.23 6.82
CA PHE A 3 -20.94 16.79 7.64
C PHE A 3 -19.59 16.39 7.03
N SER A 4 -18.61 17.30 7.08
CA SER A 4 -17.23 17.05 6.66
C SER A 4 -16.33 17.59 7.77
N VAL A 5 -15.56 16.69 8.38
CA VAL A 5 -14.49 17.04 9.31
C VAL A 5 -13.20 17.13 8.50
N ARG A 6 -12.40 18.16 8.74
CA ARG A 6 -11.07 18.34 8.15
C ARG A 6 -10.05 18.27 9.28
N GLY A 7 -9.10 17.35 9.15
CA GLY A 7 -7.92 17.25 9.99
C GLY A 7 -6.69 17.06 9.10
N THR A 8 -5.51 17.34 9.63
CA THR A 8 -4.24 17.04 8.99
C THR A 8 -3.50 16.05 9.87
N VAL A 9 -3.11 14.93 9.28
CA VAL A 9 -2.25 13.93 9.91
C VAL A 9 -0.95 13.90 9.14
N ARG A 10 0.17 13.76 9.86
CA ARG A 10 1.52 13.76 9.31
C ARG A 10 2.25 12.53 9.79
N SER A 11 3.06 11.94 8.93
CA SER A 11 4.01 10.90 9.30
C SER A 11 5.23 11.46 10.03
N ALA A 12 5.44 12.80 9.96
CA ALA A 12 6.65 13.50 10.36
C ALA A 12 7.89 13.18 9.49
N ILE A 13 7.66 12.54 8.34
CA ILE A 13 8.67 12.29 7.31
C ILE A 13 8.23 13.06 6.06
N ASP A 14 8.97 14.13 5.72
CA ASP A 14 8.60 15.02 4.61
C ASP A 14 8.39 14.27 3.29
N ALA A 15 9.21 13.23 3.04
CA ALA A 15 9.12 12.40 1.84
C ALA A 15 7.79 11.63 1.74
N LEU A 16 7.12 11.37 2.86
CA LEU A 16 5.83 10.68 2.90
C LEU A 16 4.65 11.67 2.95
N ASP A 17 4.88 12.91 3.37
CA ASP A 17 3.80 13.89 3.61
C ASP A 17 3.50 14.83 2.43
N TYR A 18 4.43 15.06 1.50
CA TYR A 18 4.30 16.09 0.45
C TYR A 18 4.02 15.58 -0.96
N ALA A 19 4.17 14.27 -1.21
CA ALA A 19 4.09 13.70 -2.56
C ALA A 19 3.26 12.42 -2.62
N ILE A 20 2.16 12.36 -1.85
CA ILE A 20 1.23 11.23 -1.87
C ILE A 20 0.69 11.08 -3.30
N SER A 21 1.08 9.99 -3.95
CA SER A 21 0.73 9.67 -5.34
C SER A 21 -0.54 8.84 -5.42
N ASP A 22 -0.79 7.98 -4.43
CA ASP A 22 -1.99 7.17 -4.38
C ASP A 22 -2.38 6.81 -2.94
N MET A 23 -3.64 6.48 -2.73
CA MET A 23 -4.18 6.02 -1.46
C MET A 23 -5.16 4.88 -1.65
N ALA A 24 -5.02 3.85 -0.81
CA ALA A 24 -5.95 2.74 -0.74
C ALA A 24 -6.53 2.61 0.67
N LEU A 25 -7.75 2.10 0.75
CA LEU A 25 -8.48 1.94 2.00
C LEU A 25 -8.78 0.46 2.21
N VAL A 26 -8.38 -0.05 3.36
CA VAL A 26 -8.36 -1.48 3.68
C VAL A 26 -9.20 -1.71 4.94
N PRO A 27 -10.20 -2.60 4.93
CA PRO A 27 -10.90 -2.98 6.15
C PRO A 27 -9.95 -3.61 7.17
N SER A 28 -10.00 -3.17 8.43
CA SER A 28 -9.10 -3.64 9.49
C SER A 28 -9.83 -3.68 10.83
N GLY A 29 -9.94 -4.84 11.47
CA GLY A 29 -10.26 -4.96 12.91
C GLY A 29 -11.46 -4.16 13.45
N GLY A 30 -12.46 -3.83 12.63
CA GLY A 30 -13.63 -3.00 13.02
C GLY A 30 -13.57 -1.52 12.58
N GLY A 31 -12.55 -1.12 11.83
CA GLY A 31 -12.39 0.18 11.20
C GLY A 31 -11.74 0.06 9.82
N PHE A 32 -10.98 1.08 9.43
CA PHE A 32 -10.26 1.11 8.18
C PHE A 32 -8.81 1.51 8.39
N THR A 33 -7.92 0.87 7.64
CA THR A 33 -6.53 1.30 7.47
C THR A 33 -6.42 2.03 6.15
N VAL A 34 -5.82 3.22 6.16
CA VAL A 34 -5.48 3.97 4.96
C VAL A 34 -4.02 3.74 4.67
N LEU A 35 -3.73 3.25 3.47
CA LEU A 35 -2.39 3.13 2.93
C LEU A 35 -2.17 4.31 1.99
N ALA A 36 -1.12 5.08 2.22
CA ALA A 36 -0.72 6.19 1.37
C ALA A 36 0.66 5.90 0.77
N SER A 37 0.75 5.90 -0.55
CA SER A 37 2.02 5.76 -1.29
C SER A 37 2.49 7.13 -1.73
N SER A 38 3.79 7.41 -1.58
CA SER A 38 4.40 8.70 -1.88
C SER A 38 5.50 8.59 -2.93
N GLY A 39 5.14 8.17 -4.14
CA GLY A 39 6.00 8.17 -5.32
C GLY A 39 7.38 7.48 -5.20
N PRO A 40 8.21 7.55 -6.24
CA PRO A 40 9.51 6.86 -6.29
C PRO A 40 10.53 7.16 -5.19
N ASN A 41 10.50 8.38 -4.64
CA ASN A 41 11.47 8.85 -3.66
C ASN A 41 10.90 8.86 -2.22
N GLY A 42 9.66 8.41 -2.04
CA GLY A 42 9.02 8.30 -0.74
C GLY A 42 8.91 6.85 -0.32
N GLY A 43 7.67 6.41 -0.07
CA GLY A 43 7.40 5.13 0.55
C GLY A 43 5.92 4.92 0.77
N LEU A 44 5.62 4.00 1.68
CA LEU A 44 4.28 3.66 2.13
C LEU A 44 4.09 4.14 3.57
N ALA A 45 2.96 4.78 3.86
CA ALA A 45 2.52 5.11 5.20
C ALA A 45 1.16 4.45 5.47
N SER A 46 0.99 3.90 6.66
CA SER A 46 -0.23 3.24 7.10
C SER A 46 -0.87 4.03 8.23
N TYR A 47 -2.17 4.30 8.14
CA TYR A 47 -2.92 5.07 9.11
C TYR A 47 -4.18 4.31 9.55
N ALA A 48 -4.40 4.18 10.85
CA ALA A 48 -5.68 3.72 11.39
C ALA A 48 -6.69 4.86 11.31
N LEU A 49 -7.83 4.62 10.71
CA LEU A 49 -8.98 5.52 10.69
C LEU A 49 -10.04 4.99 11.64
N ASN A 50 -10.31 5.74 12.71
CA ASN A 50 -11.30 5.34 13.69
C ASN A 50 -12.74 5.77 13.28
N ALA A 51 -13.73 5.31 14.03
CA ALA A 51 -15.15 5.62 13.78
C ALA A 51 -15.50 7.12 13.86
N THR A 52 -14.66 7.94 14.48
CA THR A 52 -14.83 9.41 14.54
C THR A 52 -14.18 10.13 13.35
N GLY A 53 -13.54 9.40 12.45
CA GLY A 53 -12.83 9.94 11.29
C GLY A 53 -11.45 10.53 11.63
N ALA A 54 -10.94 10.30 12.84
CA ALA A 54 -9.57 10.65 13.18
C ALA A 54 -8.62 9.56 12.64
N ALA A 55 -7.57 10.00 11.94
CA ALA A 55 -6.51 9.13 11.46
C ALA A 55 -5.30 9.20 12.39
N THR A 56 -4.66 8.07 12.62
CA THR A 56 -3.42 7.95 13.42
C THR A 56 -2.42 7.13 12.65
N LEU A 57 -1.19 7.62 12.51
CA LEU A 57 -0.11 6.86 11.89
C LEU A 57 0.14 5.57 12.68
N ILE A 58 0.16 4.44 11.97
CA ILE A 58 0.51 3.13 12.51
C ILE A 58 1.97 2.85 12.22
N ASP A 59 2.36 2.92 10.94
CA ASP A 59 3.68 2.51 10.47
C ASP A 59 4.07 3.18 9.15
N THR A 60 5.36 3.11 8.81
CA THR A 60 5.94 3.67 7.59
C THR A 60 7.04 2.78 7.05
N ALA A 61 7.12 2.63 5.73
CA ALA A 61 8.22 1.97 5.04
C ALA A 61 8.72 2.82 3.87
N MET A 62 10.01 3.14 3.84
CA MET A 62 10.62 3.85 2.72
C MET A 62 10.90 2.89 1.57
N PHE A 63 10.66 3.34 0.34
CA PHE A 63 11.09 2.58 -0.82
C PHE A 63 12.61 2.56 -0.95
N ASN A 64 13.17 1.48 -1.50
CA ASN A 64 14.59 1.40 -1.79
C ASN A 64 14.93 2.38 -2.94
N PRO A 65 15.87 3.31 -2.76
CA PRO A 65 16.23 4.28 -3.79
C PRO A 65 16.69 3.65 -5.12
N ASN A 66 17.25 2.44 -5.08
CA ASN A 66 17.68 1.71 -6.28
C ASN A 66 16.51 1.28 -7.17
N TRP A 67 15.28 1.29 -6.65
CA TRP A 67 14.07 0.93 -7.40
C TRP A 67 13.30 2.16 -7.91
N ALA A 68 13.71 3.37 -7.51
CA ALA A 68 12.96 4.59 -7.78
C ALA A 68 12.54 4.73 -9.26
N LEU A 69 13.43 4.39 -10.21
CA LEU A 69 13.12 4.50 -11.65
C LEU A 69 11.97 3.60 -12.13
N GLY A 70 11.65 2.53 -11.42
CA GLY A 70 10.56 1.63 -11.78
C GLY A 70 9.37 1.65 -10.83
N ILE A 71 9.41 2.45 -9.78
CA ILE A 71 8.28 2.59 -8.87
C ILE A 71 7.15 3.32 -9.59
N SER A 72 6.03 2.61 -9.77
CA SER A 72 4.81 3.22 -10.29
C SER A 72 4.18 4.12 -9.24
N VAL A 73 3.42 5.12 -9.70
CA VAL A 73 2.59 5.96 -8.84
C VAL A 73 1.37 5.21 -8.30
N ASP A 74 0.92 4.17 -9.03
CA ASP A 74 -0.26 3.39 -8.71
C ASP A 74 0.02 2.38 -7.59
N LEU A 75 -0.88 2.34 -6.61
CA LEU A 75 -0.91 1.36 -5.54
C LEU A 75 -2.10 0.42 -5.76
N ALA A 76 -1.82 -0.87 -5.87
CA ALA A 76 -2.84 -1.90 -5.78
C ALA A 76 -2.83 -2.54 -4.40
N VAL A 77 -4.00 -2.98 -3.93
CA VAL A 77 -4.13 -3.75 -2.71
C VAL A 77 -4.73 -5.10 -3.07
N ILE A 78 -4.05 -6.17 -2.68
CA ILE A 78 -4.48 -7.56 -2.90
C ILE A 78 -4.76 -8.17 -1.54
N ASP A 79 -5.94 -8.75 -1.36
CA ASP A 79 -6.27 -9.51 -0.15
C ASP A 79 -5.40 -10.77 -0.08
N ASP A 80 -4.76 -11.01 1.07
CA ASP A 80 -3.94 -12.21 1.29
C ASP A 80 -4.79 -13.44 1.68
N GLY A 81 -6.09 -13.26 1.94
CA GLY A 81 -7.03 -14.31 2.35
C GLY A 81 -6.98 -14.66 3.83
N TRP A 82 -6.09 -14.04 4.61
CA TRP A 82 -5.87 -14.27 6.04
C TRP A 82 -6.17 -13.02 6.89
N GLY A 83 -6.75 -11.99 6.28
CA GLY A 83 -7.16 -10.74 6.93
C GLY A 83 -6.09 -9.65 6.88
N GLY A 84 -4.96 -9.90 6.24
CA GLY A 84 -4.00 -8.87 5.83
C GLY A 84 -4.19 -8.51 4.37
N VAL A 85 -3.31 -7.64 3.87
CA VAL A 85 -3.26 -7.31 2.44
C VAL A 85 -1.84 -7.13 1.96
N ASN A 86 -1.62 -7.33 0.67
CA ASN A 86 -0.40 -6.97 -0.01
C ASN A 86 -0.58 -5.62 -0.73
N ALA A 87 0.21 -4.63 -0.32
CA ALA A 87 0.32 -3.33 -0.95
C ALA A 87 1.31 -3.41 -2.12
N VAL A 88 0.79 -3.53 -3.33
CA VAL A 88 1.54 -3.83 -4.56
C VAL A 88 1.77 -2.59 -5.40
N PHE A 89 3.00 -2.41 -5.85
CA PHE A 89 3.46 -1.28 -6.65
C PHE A 89 4.42 -1.75 -7.75
N GLY A 90 4.57 -0.94 -8.80
CA GLY A 90 5.55 -1.21 -9.86
C GLY A 90 6.98 -1.23 -9.32
N MET A 91 7.88 -2.00 -9.95
CA MET A 91 9.32 -1.96 -9.65
C MET A 91 10.16 -1.89 -10.94
N THR A 92 11.47 -1.66 -10.80
CA THR A 92 12.40 -1.55 -11.94
C THR A 92 12.52 -2.86 -12.72
N GLY A 93 11.75 -2.97 -13.81
CA GLY A 93 11.80 -4.09 -14.76
C GLY A 93 10.40 -4.33 -15.34
N ALA A 94 10.29 -4.64 -16.64
CA ALA A 94 9.00 -4.73 -17.36
C ALA A 94 8.06 -5.87 -16.89
N THR A 95 8.45 -6.63 -15.86
CA THR A 95 7.71 -7.79 -15.31
C THR A 95 7.92 -7.98 -13.81
N GLN A 96 8.35 -6.92 -13.10
CA GLN A 96 8.63 -6.98 -11.66
C GLN A 96 7.70 -6.06 -10.89
N LEU A 97 7.07 -6.60 -9.84
CA LEU A 97 6.32 -5.83 -8.86
C LEU A 97 6.92 -5.99 -7.47
N GLY A 98 6.81 -4.94 -6.68
CA GLY A 98 7.08 -4.97 -5.25
C GLY A 98 5.76 -5.09 -4.50
N ALA A 99 5.75 -5.88 -3.45
CA ALA A 99 4.62 -6.00 -2.55
C ALA A 99 5.10 -5.86 -1.11
N TYR A 100 4.55 -4.92 -0.35
CA TYR A 100 4.66 -4.92 1.10
C TYR A 100 3.47 -5.68 1.68
N SER A 101 3.73 -6.67 2.53
CA SER A 101 2.64 -7.22 3.34
C SER A 101 2.21 -6.17 4.36
N VAL A 102 0.91 -6.07 4.58
CA VAL A 102 0.30 -5.19 5.56
C VAL A 102 -0.59 -6.05 6.45
N GLY A 103 -0.26 -6.12 7.73
CA GLY A 103 -1.03 -6.89 8.70
C GLY A 103 -2.44 -6.35 8.89
N ALA A 104 -3.30 -7.16 9.51
CA ALA A 104 -4.66 -6.75 9.87
C ALA A 104 -4.70 -5.53 10.82
N ASP A 105 -3.60 -5.27 11.54
CA ASP A 105 -3.38 -4.10 12.40
C ASP A 105 -2.79 -2.90 11.65
N GLY A 106 -2.52 -3.05 10.35
CA GLY A 106 -1.91 -2.04 9.49
C GLY A 106 -0.39 -1.93 9.60
N ALA A 107 0.29 -2.85 10.32
CA ALA A 107 1.75 -2.90 10.38
C ALA A 107 2.32 -3.28 9.00
N ILE A 108 3.40 -2.61 8.58
CA ILE A 108 4.03 -2.83 7.28
C ILE A 108 5.16 -3.86 7.45
N GLY A 109 5.06 -4.95 6.72
CA GLY A 109 6.03 -6.04 6.71
C GLY A 109 7.20 -5.81 5.76
N SER A 110 7.91 -6.90 5.46
CA SER A 110 9.00 -6.88 4.48
C SER A 110 8.47 -6.84 3.05
N VAL A 111 9.26 -6.26 2.15
CA VAL A 111 8.97 -6.26 0.72
C VAL A 111 9.27 -7.63 0.10
N VAL A 112 8.35 -8.11 -0.72
CA VAL A 112 8.51 -9.30 -1.56
C VAL A 112 8.51 -8.85 -3.02
N HIS A 113 9.33 -9.50 -3.84
CA HIS A 113 9.39 -9.22 -5.28
C HIS A 113 8.59 -10.28 -6.03
N LEU A 114 7.56 -9.85 -6.73
CA LEU A 114 6.79 -10.69 -7.64
C LEU A 114 7.45 -10.62 -9.01
N THR A 115 7.75 -11.79 -9.59
CA THR A 115 8.42 -11.92 -10.88
C THR A 115 7.64 -12.87 -11.79
N GLY A 116 7.97 -12.90 -13.08
CA GLY A 116 7.34 -13.82 -14.04
C GLY A 116 5.93 -13.40 -14.48
N LEU A 117 5.57 -12.13 -14.28
CA LEU A 117 4.28 -11.62 -14.70
C LEU A 117 4.17 -11.58 -16.23
N PRO A 118 3.07 -12.07 -16.82
CA PRO A 118 2.86 -11.95 -18.26
C PRO A 118 2.73 -10.47 -18.62
N SER A 119 3.42 -10.05 -19.69
CA SER A 119 3.49 -8.66 -20.15
C SER A 119 2.15 -8.05 -20.60
N SER A 120 1.07 -8.82 -20.54
CA SER A 120 -0.31 -8.41 -20.85
C SER A 120 -1.11 -7.91 -19.65
N ILE A 121 -0.56 -7.99 -18.42
CA ILE A 121 -1.20 -7.43 -17.23
C ILE A 121 -0.92 -5.93 -17.19
N GLY A 122 -1.91 -5.14 -17.61
CA GLY A 122 -1.79 -3.68 -17.71
C GLY A 122 -1.87 -2.93 -16.37
N HIS A 123 -2.42 -3.56 -15.33
CA HIS A 123 -2.55 -2.95 -13.99
C HIS A 123 -2.39 -3.99 -12.87
N CYS A 124 -1.73 -3.61 -11.78
CA CYS A 124 -1.50 -4.48 -10.62
C CYS A 124 -2.80 -4.89 -9.90
N ASN A 125 -3.89 -4.15 -10.10
CA ASN A 125 -5.19 -4.44 -9.49
C ASN A 125 -5.91 -5.67 -10.09
N THR A 126 -5.41 -6.23 -11.19
CA THR A 126 -5.96 -7.47 -11.76
C THR A 126 -5.25 -8.71 -11.21
N LEU A 127 -4.28 -8.54 -10.31
CA LEU A 127 -3.61 -9.63 -9.63
C LEU A 127 -4.47 -10.09 -8.45
N ALA A 128 -4.69 -11.40 -8.38
CA ALA A 128 -5.29 -12.06 -7.23
C ALA A 128 -4.27 -13.06 -6.68
N GLU A 129 -4.09 -13.08 -5.37
CA GLU A 129 -3.34 -14.15 -4.72
C GLU A 129 -4.22 -15.41 -4.72
N THR A 130 -3.73 -16.48 -5.32
CA THR A 130 -4.41 -17.78 -5.28
C THR A 130 -3.80 -18.54 -4.12
N ALA A 131 -4.60 -18.89 -3.10
CA ALA A 131 -4.12 -19.72 -2.01
C ALA A 131 -3.63 -21.06 -2.60
N ASP A 132 -2.36 -21.38 -2.37
CA ASP A 132 -1.66 -22.53 -2.95
C ASP A 132 -2.09 -23.84 -2.25
N ASN A 133 -3.39 -24.15 -2.30
CA ASN A 133 -4.02 -25.28 -1.60
C ASN A 133 -4.97 -26.11 -2.48
N ASP A 134 -4.82 -26.03 -3.81
CA ASP A 134 -5.43 -27.01 -4.73
C ASP A 134 -4.36 -28.00 -5.24
N LEU A 135 -4.01 -28.96 -4.38
CA LEU A 135 -3.42 -30.25 -4.77
C LEU A 135 -4.37 -31.39 -4.38
#